data_AF-A0A9J6ERE0-F1
#
_entry.id   AF-A0A9J6ERE0-F1
#
_cell.length_a   1.000
_cell.length_b   1.000
_cell.length_c   1.000
_cell.angle_alpha   90.00
_cell.angle_beta   90.00
_cell.angle_gamma   90.00
#
_symmetry.space_group_name_H-M   'P 1'
#
loop_
_entity.id
_entity.type
_entity.pdbx_description
1 polymer ?
#
loop_
_entity_poly.entity_id
_entity_poly.type
_entity_poly.pdbx_seq_one_letter_code
_entity_poly.pdbx_strand_id
1 'polypeptide(L)'
;MLDPEVTTDNAVSPLDTLDELLSFKSPPLCAVQPLRDVARGRPEDPKTLLCHDHIRGCYQQDSYRFYHWQVIDTFVYYSPYMVTIPPPGWISAAHRHGVKVLGTFLVKSHEGPDVLDRIRRDNLLMKVASQLALVANLSHFDGWLIDIESKMDKCQIRFLMKLLLAITTQTHQAVPGSLVIWYDSITNDGTLHWQSELNEKNCDFFKLCDGIFLNSRWTEDMLQESAFFAGTRKSDIYVGIDVYGQATSYVGGFETYRAVDTVRMLGLSAAIFGASWVYETKDKRLFEQNQGRLWSFPDYCCPKWCLKAPPVSSSFCQGFGYKLYKKGKVVSMRSWFDLSKQQLQPRDQSKWLCQGCGSAVIYTDDAYDGGGCLRLRFLPDPKQPDAVPYFRRVGGFEYQRYNIEDLRAAADCAILEEIGISFVSTQANVCLLGELVVERPQSGNWEAAAGKDGNASDDSGPDSAISSDELELEDTRQAGDITSQ
;
A
#
# COMPACT_ATOMS: atom_id res chain seq x y z
N MET A 1 27.06 21.12 6.98
CA MET A 1 27.59 20.33 8.10
C MET A 1 26.42 19.55 8.66
N LEU A 2 26.49 18.22 8.62
CA LEU A 2 25.52 17.35 9.29
C LEU A 2 26.17 16.90 10.59
N ASP A 3 25.54 17.20 11.71
CA ASP A 3 26.02 16.83 13.03
C ASP A 3 26.04 15.31 13.19
N PRO A 4 27.16 14.68 13.62
CA PRO A 4 27.25 13.23 13.76
C PRO A 4 26.66 12.66 15.06
N GLU A 5 25.97 13.47 15.88
CA GLU A 5 25.49 13.09 17.22
C GLU A 5 23.96 13.03 17.39
N VAL A 6 23.18 12.83 16.32
CA VAL A 6 21.79 12.38 16.49
C VAL A 6 21.78 10.86 16.65
N THR A 7 22.23 10.38 17.80
CA THR A 7 21.90 9.05 18.30
C THR A 7 20.41 8.99 18.62
N THR A 8 19.63 8.41 17.71
CA THR A 8 18.65 7.32 17.98
C THR A 8 17.93 7.30 19.34
N ASP A 9 17.26 8.38 19.75
CA ASP A 9 16.38 8.38 20.95
C ASP A 9 14.94 8.84 20.67
N ASN A 10 14.55 8.94 19.38
CA ASN A 10 13.23 9.39 18.96
C ASN A 10 12.29 8.22 18.60
N ALA A 11 12.41 7.08 19.27
CA ALA A 11 11.43 6.00 19.10
C ALA A 11 10.10 6.43 19.73
N VAL A 12 9.03 6.47 18.95
CA VAL A 12 7.70 6.69 19.51
C VAL A 12 7.33 5.43 20.29
N SER A 13 7.24 5.55 21.61
CA SER A 13 6.82 4.45 22.47
C SER A 13 5.33 4.18 22.31
N PRO A 14 4.91 2.90 22.35
CA PRO A 14 3.51 2.55 22.50
C PRO A 14 2.96 3.04 23.86
N LEU A 15 1.64 3.03 24.02
CA LEU A 15 0.96 3.32 25.28
C LEU A 15 0.36 2.02 25.81
N ASP A 16 0.80 1.60 26.99
CA ASP A 16 0.50 0.28 27.56
C ASP A 16 -0.77 0.30 28.38
N THR A 17 -1.14 1.47 28.92
CA THR A 17 -2.26 1.63 29.84
C THR A 17 -3.27 2.68 29.39
N LEU A 18 -4.50 2.57 29.90
CA LEU A 18 -5.54 3.57 29.67
C LEU A 18 -5.11 4.96 30.19
N ASP A 19 -4.37 5.03 31.30
CA ASP A 19 -3.92 6.31 31.86
C ASP A 19 -2.87 6.99 30.98
N GLU A 20 -1.97 6.23 30.35
CA GLU A 20 -1.03 6.75 29.35
C GLU A 20 -1.77 7.33 28.13
N LEU A 21 -2.78 6.63 27.60
CA LEU A 21 -3.63 7.16 26.53
C LEU A 21 -4.35 8.45 26.97
N LEU A 22 -4.95 8.45 28.16
CA LEU A 22 -5.72 9.60 28.64
C LEU A 22 -4.85 10.82 28.96
N SER A 23 -3.57 10.62 29.25
CA SER A 23 -2.59 11.64 29.57
C SER A 23 -1.69 12.03 28.39
N PHE A 24 -1.81 11.35 27.24
CA PHE A 24 -1.06 11.68 26.03
C PHE A 24 -1.27 13.15 25.63
N LYS A 25 -0.17 13.83 25.29
CA LYS A 25 -0.16 15.24 24.88
C LYS A 25 0.42 15.44 23.49
N SER A 26 1.58 14.85 23.23
CA SER A 26 2.28 14.97 21.96
C SER A 26 3.32 13.85 21.81
N PRO A 27 3.54 13.34 20.60
CA PRO A 27 4.67 12.44 20.33
C PRO A 27 6.00 13.23 20.33
N PRO A 28 7.15 12.54 20.39
CA PRO A 28 8.44 13.14 20.08
C PRO A 28 8.43 13.81 18.71
N LEU A 29 9.10 14.96 18.57
CA LEU A 29 9.22 15.68 17.29
C LEU A 29 9.93 14.81 16.25
N CYS A 30 9.16 14.26 15.32
CA CYS A 30 9.66 13.48 14.19
C CYS A 30 9.04 13.97 12.90
N ALA A 31 9.87 14.34 11.93
CA ALA A 31 9.38 14.65 10.59
C ALA A 31 8.90 13.36 9.91
N VAL A 32 7.68 13.38 9.38
CA VAL A 32 7.06 12.28 8.66
C VAL A 32 6.72 12.73 7.24
N GLN A 33 6.90 11.85 6.26
CA GLN A 33 6.49 12.15 4.88
C GLN A 33 4.96 12.24 4.79
N PRO A 34 4.39 13.24 4.08
CA PRO A 34 2.95 13.26 3.82
C PRO A 34 2.56 12.09 2.91
N LEU A 35 1.33 11.60 3.05
CA LEU A 35 0.78 10.55 2.20
C LEU A 35 0.79 11.00 0.73
N ARG A 36 1.57 10.30 -0.11
CA ARG A 36 1.67 10.59 -1.53
C ARG A 36 0.36 10.26 -2.24
N ASP A 37 -0.11 11.18 -3.07
CA ASP A 37 -1.24 10.92 -3.97
C ASP A 37 -0.81 9.95 -5.09
N VAL A 38 -1.50 8.82 -5.16
CA VAL A 38 -1.29 7.76 -6.15
C VAL A 38 -2.64 7.38 -6.74
N ALA A 39 -2.66 7.04 -8.02
CA ALA A 39 -3.83 6.45 -8.64
C ALA A 39 -3.98 5.02 -8.13
N ARG A 40 -5.15 4.74 -7.55
CA ARG A 40 -5.55 3.41 -7.07
C ARG A 40 -6.68 2.89 -7.97
N GLY A 41 -7.09 1.65 -7.73
CA GLY A 41 -8.27 1.06 -8.36
C GLY A 41 -9.56 1.82 -8.00
N ARG A 42 -10.68 1.28 -8.47
CA ARG A 42 -12.00 1.79 -8.06
C ARG A 42 -12.21 1.53 -6.55
N PRO A 43 -13.03 2.32 -5.85
CA PRO A 43 -13.30 2.11 -4.42
C PRO A 43 -13.77 0.68 -4.07
N GLU A 44 -14.51 0.05 -4.99
CA GLU A 44 -15.02 -1.31 -4.92
C GLU A 44 -14.02 -2.40 -5.33
N ASP A 45 -12.84 -2.03 -5.85
CA ASP A 45 -11.80 -3.01 -6.17
C ASP A 45 -11.24 -3.62 -4.87
N PRO A 46 -10.97 -4.94 -4.84
CA PRO A 46 -10.31 -5.58 -3.71
C PRO A 46 -8.96 -4.95 -3.34
N LYS A 47 -8.78 -4.70 -2.05
CA LYS A 47 -7.59 -4.08 -1.46
C LYS A 47 -6.70 -5.14 -0.82
N THR A 48 -5.42 -4.80 -0.62
CA THR A 48 -4.47 -5.63 0.13
C THR A 48 -3.97 -4.86 1.34
N LEU A 49 -4.22 -5.40 2.53
CA LEU A 49 -3.68 -4.93 3.80
C LEU A 49 -2.53 -5.84 4.23
N LEU A 50 -1.41 -5.24 4.66
CA LEU A 50 -0.33 -5.96 5.34
C LEU A 50 -0.37 -5.59 6.83
N CYS A 51 -0.64 -6.59 7.68
CA CYS A 51 -0.54 -6.47 9.12
C CYS A 51 0.84 -6.98 9.56
N HIS A 52 1.73 -6.04 9.89
CA HIS A 52 3.08 -6.34 10.32
C HIS A 52 3.13 -6.45 11.84
N ASP A 53 3.49 -7.64 12.31
CA ASP A 53 3.92 -7.89 13.67
C ASP A 53 5.22 -7.13 13.96
N HIS A 54 5.29 -6.46 15.12
CA HIS A 54 6.50 -5.79 15.58
C HIS A 54 7.69 -6.76 15.64
N ILE A 55 8.47 -6.85 14.57
CA ILE A 55 9.78 -7.50 14.60
C ILE A 55 10.77 -6.50 15.20
N ARG A 56 11.42 -6.90 16.29
CA ARG A 56 12.49 -6.12 16.93
C ARG A 56 13.65 -5.93 15.95
N GLY A 57 13.83 -4.71 15.48
CA GLY A 57 14.97 -4.31 14.66
C GLY A 57 14.63 -3.06 13.86
N CYS A 58 14.80 -1.88 14.45
CA CYS A 58 14.67 -0.61 13.73
C CYS A 58 16.02 0.07 13.46
N TYR A 59 17.13 -0.57 13.86
CA TYR A 59 18.42 0.13 13.97
C TYR A 59 19.64 -0.69 13.54
N GLN A 60 19.45 -1.97 13.18
CA GLN A 60 20.53 -2.80 12.64
C GLN A 60 20.40 -2.90 11.12
N GLN A 61 21.51 -3.04 10.42
CA GLN A 61 21.51 -3.08 8.96
C GLN A 61 20.75 -4.30 8.39
N ASP A 62 20.73 -5.39 9.14
CA ASP A 62 20.00 -6.62 8.83
C ASP A 62 18.57 -6.62 9.41
N SER A 63 18.05 -5.45 9.81
CA SER A 63 16.66 -5.30 10.25
C SER A 63 15.67 -5.66 9.14
N TYR A 64 14.51 -6.14 9.54
CA TYR A 64 13.41 -6.33 8.61
C TYR A 64 13.04 -4.99 7.96
N ARG A 65 12.89 -5.01 6.64
CA ARG A 65 12.53 -3.85 5.83
C ARG A 65 11.57 -4.29 4.75
N PHE A 66 10.50 -3.54 4.58
CA PHE A 66 9.53 -3.77 3.51
C PHE A 66 9.76 -2.77 2.36
N TYR A 67 9.67 -3.24 1.13
CA TYR A 67 9.89 -2.42 -0.07
C TYR A 67 8.95 -2.75 -1.24
N HIS A 68 7.94 -3.60 -1.02
CA HIS A 68 6.94 -3.96 -2.02
C HIS A 68 5.64 -3.14 -1.84
N TRP A 69 5.74 -1.86 -1.51
CA TRP A 69 4.59 -1.01 -1.16
C TRP A 69 3.51 -0.91 -2.25
N GLN A 70 3.87 -1.14 -3.51
CA GLN A 70 2.99 -1.07 -4.68
C GLN A 70 2.00 -2.24 -4.74
N VAL A 71 2.23 -3.31 -3.97
CA VAL A 71 1.34 -4.49 -3.93
C VAL A 71 0.36 -4.45 -2.76
N ILE A 72 0.40 -3.39 -1.94
CA ILE A 72 -0.50 -3.18 -0.81
C ILE A 72 -1.15 -1.79 -0.84
N ASP A 73 -2.29 -1.65 -0.18
CA ASP A 73 -3.05 -0.40 -0.04
C ASP A 73 -2.98 0.16 1.39
N THR A 74 -2.84 -0.72 2.38
CA THR A 74 -2.85 -0.37 3.79
C THR A 74 -1.82 -1.20 4.55
N PHE A 75 -1.12 -0.56 5.48
CA PHE A 75 -0.13 -1.17 6.35
C PHE A 75 -0.56 -0.97 7.80
N VAL A 76 -0.69 -2.04 8.57
CA VAL A 76 -0.97 -1.98 10.01
C VAL A 76 0.30 -2.31 10.76
N TYR A 77 0.72 -1.42 11.66
CA TYR A 77 1.82 -1.69 12.58
C TYR A 77 1.25 -2.28 13.87
N TYR A 78 1.28 -3.61 13.98
CA TYR A 78 0.66 -4.34 15.07
C TYR A 78 1.66 -4.71 16.16
N SER A 79 1.27 -4.53 17.42
CA SER A 79 2.07 -4.93 18.57
C SER A 79 1.16 -5.25 19.76
N PRO A 80 1.65 -5.97 20.79
CA PRO A 80 0.83 -6.40 21.92
C PRO A 80 0.61 -5.28 22.95
N TYR A 81 0.62 -4.01 22.56
CA TYR A 81 0.40 -2.87 23.45
C TYR A 81 -1.01 -2.31 23.26
N MET A 82 -1.57 -1.67 24.30
CA MET A 82 -2.95 -1.16 24.25
C MET A 82 -3.13 -0.16 23.11
N VAL A 83 -2.19 0.77 22.96
CA VAL A 83 -2.14 1.69 21.82
C VAL A 83 -0.78 1.55 21.17
N THR A 84 -0.77 1.02 19.96
CA THR A 84 0.43 0.94 19.12
C THR A 84 0.49 2.17 18.22
N ILE A 85 1.52 2.99 18.40
CA ILE A 85 1.82 4.10 17.51
C ILE A 85 2.85 3.64 16.47
N PRO A 86 2.57 3.69 15.16
CA PRO A 86 3.51 3.27 14.13
C PRO A 86 4.81 4.10 14.17
N PRO A 87 6.01 3.52 14.00
CA PRO A 87 7.24 4.29 14.03
C PRO A 87 7.36 5.25 12.83
N PRO A 88 7.92 6.47 13.01
CA PRO A 88 8.02 7.48 11.95
C PRO A 88 8.72 7.02 10.66
N GLY A 89 9.70 6.12 10.77
CA GLY A 89 10.38 5.53 9.61
C GLY A 89 9.47 4.67 8.75
N TRP A 90 8.61 3.86 9.39
CA TRP A 90 7.60 3.04 8.71
C TRP A 90 6.51 3.90 8.07
N ILE A 91 6.01 4.91 8.80
CA ILE A 91 5.04 5.87 8.26
C ILE A 91 5.63 6.56 7.03
N SER A 92 6.85 7.09 7.14
CA SER A 92 7.52 7.79 6.04
C SER A 92 7.75 6.92 4.81
N ALA A 93 8.13 5.65 5.00
CA ALA A 93 8.32 4.70 3.91
C ALA A 93 6.99 4.39 3.21
N ALA A 94 5.93 4.08 3.96
CA ALA A 94 4.60 3.79 3.41
C ALA A 94 3.98 5.00 2.70
N HIS A 95 3.97 6.16 3.37
CA HIS A 95 3.41 7.40 2.83
C HIS A 95 4.11 7.84 1.55
N ARG A 96 5.43 7.67 1.45
CA ARG A 96 6.18 7.96 0.23
C ARG A 96 5.67 7.15 -0.98
N HIS A 97 5.14 5.96 -0.74
CA HIS A 97 4.57 5.07 -1.76
C HIS A 97 3.03 5.16 -1.83
N GLY A 98 2.40 6.10 -1.11
CA GLY A 98 0.95 6.28 -1.12
C GLY A 98 0.18 5.16 -0.42
N VAL A 99 0.80 4.49 0.56
CA VAL A 99 0.16 3.44 1.38
C VAL A 99 -0.25 4.05 2.72
N LYS A 100 -1.52 3.83 3.12
CA LYS A 100 -2.02 4.28 4.42
C LYS A 100 -1.43 3.45 5.56
N VAL A 101 -1.16 4.06 6.70
CA VAL A 101 -0.60 3.41 7.89
C VAL A 101 -1.57 3.49 9.05
N LEU A 102 -1.91 2.33 9.63
CA LEU A 102 -2.77 2.25 10.82
C LEU A 102 -1.94 1.83 12.04
N GLY A 103 -2.24 2.46 13.18
CA GLY A 103 -1.89 1.93 14.49
C GLY A 103 -2.90 0.88 14.94
N THR A 104 -2.73 0.37 16.16
CA THR A 104 -3.64 -0.60 16.77
C THR A 104 -4.14 -0.08 18.11
N PHE A 105 -5.45 -0.20 18.36
CA PHE A 105 -6.03 -0.10 19.70
C PHE A 105 -6.48 -1.50 20.13
N LEU A 106 -5.70 -2.12 21.03
CA LEU A 106 -5.88 -3.48 21.51
C LEU A 106 -6.39 -3.49 22.95
N VAL A 107 -7.44 -4.26 23.21
CA VAL A 107 -7.91 -4.57 24.57
C VAL A 107 -7.87 -6.08 24.77
N LYS A 108 -6.86 -6.56 25.50
CA LYS A 108 -6.59 -8.00 25.67
C LYS A 108 -7.58 -8.70 26.60
N SER A 109 -7.68 -10.02 26.49
CA SER A 109 -8.64 -10.81 27.27
C SER A 109 -8.49 -10.71 28.79
N HIS A 110 -7.26 -10.69 29.30
CA HIS A 110 -7.01 -10.74 30.75
C HIS A 110 -7.33 -9.41 31.45
N GLU A 111 -6.89 -8.28 30.89
CA GLU A 111 -7.07 -6.93 31.46
C GLU A 111 -8.31 -6.20 30.92
N GLY A 112 -8.86 -6.70 29.82
CA GLY A 112 -9.90 -6.01 29.06
C GLY A 112 -11.20 -5.75 29.80
N PRO A 113 -11.75 -6.66 30.62
CA PRO A 113 -12.99 -6.39 31.35
C PRO A 113 -12.84 -5.17 32.25
N ASP A 114 -11.73 -5.07 32.98
CA ASP A 114 -11.45 -3.94 33.88
C ASP A 114 -11.28 -2.62 33.12
N VAL A 115 -10.57 -2.64 31.99
CA VAL A 115 -10.37 -1.46 31.13
C VAL A 115 -11.70 -0.97 30.56
N LEU A 116 -12.49 -1.85 29.96
CA LEU A 116 -13.77 -1.48 29.34
C LEU A 116 -14.80 -1.04 30.38
N ASP A 117 -14.86 -1.73 31.52
CA ASP A 117 -15.71 -1.30 32.63
C ASP A 117 -15.29 0.03 33.21
N ARG A 118 -13.99 0.32 33.30
CA ARG A 118 -13.49 1.63 33.72
C ARG A 118 -13.91 2.72 32.73
N ILE A 119 -13.71 2.51 31.42
CA ILE A 119 -14.15 3.48 30.41
C ILE A 119 -15.65 3.77 30.52
N ARG A 120 -16.46 2.72 30.76
CA ARG A 120 -17.91 2.83 30.92
C ARG A 120 -18.31 3.53 32.22
N ARG A 121 -17.78 3.07 33.36
CA ARG A 121 -18.12 3.54 34.72
C ARG A 121 -17.74 5.00 34.90
N ASP A 122 -16.58 5.39 34.40
CA ASP A 122 -16.02 6.74 34.55
C ASP A 122 -16.46 7.68 33.41
N ASN A 123 -17.35 7.20 32.51
CA ASN A 123 -17.87 7.94 31.35
C ASN A 123 -16.77 8.51 30.43
N LEU A 124 -15.72 7.72 30.17
CA LEU A 124 -14.53 8.13 29.43
C LEU A 124 -14.61 7.86 27.93
N LEU A 125 -15.74 7.35 27.42
CA LEU A 125 -15.93 6.94 26.02
C LEU A 125 -15.45 8.00 25.02
N MET A 126 -15.97 9.22 25.12
CA MET A 126 -15.59 10.31 24.21
C MET A 126 -14.13 10.72 24.41
N LYS A 127 -13.62 10.67 25.65
CA LYS A 127 -12.23 11.03 25.95
C LYS A 127 -11.25 10.05 25.32
N VAL A 128 -11.55 8.74 25.36
CA VAL A 128 -10.76 7.70 24.69
C VAL A 128 -10.79 7.91 23.18
N ALA A 129 -11.97 8.11 22.59
CA ALA A 129 -12.11 8.35 21.16
C ALA A 129 -11.34 9.60 20.68
N SER A 130 -11.48 10.73 21.38
CA SER A 130 -10.76 11.95 21.04
C SER A 130 -9.25 11.83 21.25
N GLN A 131 -8.79 11.05 22.25
CA GLN A 131 -7.36 10.81 22.45
C GLN A 131 -6.76 9.92 21.36
N LEU A 132 -7.43 8.85 20.94
CA LEU A 132 -6.98 8.05 19.79
C LEU A 132 -6.92 8.89 18.51
N ALA A 133 -7.90 9.77 18.28
CA ALA A 133 -7.88 10.71 17.16
C ALA A 133 -6.71 11.71 17.26
N LEU A 134 -6.45 12.23 18.47
CA LEU A 134 -5.31 13.13 18.73
C LEU A 134 -3.97 12.45 18.46
N VAL A 135 -3.79 11.21 18.93
CA VAL A 135 -2.57 10.43 18.72
C VAL A 135 -2.31 10.22 17.22
N ALA A 136 -3.33 9.84 16.45
CA ALA A 136 -3.23 9.66 14.99
C ALA A 136 -2.86 10.96 14.28
N ASN A 137 -3.54 12.06 14.59
CA ASN A 137 -3.29 13.36 13.99
C ASN A 137 -1.88 13.91 14.30
N LEU A 138 -1.47 13.88 15.58
CA LEU A 138 -0.17 14.42 16.00
C LEU A 138 1.01 13.54 15.58
N SER A 139 0.80 12.24 15.40
CA SER A 139 1.84 11.30 14.94
C SER A 139 1.81 11.08 13.43
N HIS A 140 0.87 11.72 12.73
CA HIS A 140 0.73 11.72 11.27
C HIS A 140 0.54 10.33 10.65
N PHE A 141 -0.34 9.49 11.21
CA PHE A 141 -0.77 8.22 10.58
C PHE A 141 -2.29 8.19 10.37
N ASP A 142 -2.77 7.23 9.58
CA ASP A 142 -4.06 7.29 8.89
C ASP A 142 -5.20 6.54 9.58
N GLY A 143 -5.09 6.24 10.87
CA GLY A 143 -6.18 5.63 11.67
C GLY A 143 -5.80 4.31 12.34
N TRP A 144 -6.77 3.42 12.52
CA TRP A 144 -6.72 2.38 13.55
C TRP A 144 -7.25 1.01 13.11
N LEU A 145 -6.52 -0.05 13.43
CA LEU A 145 -7.11 -1.36 13.67
C LEU A 145 -7.62 -1.42 15.12
N ILE A 146 -8.90 -1.72 15.30
CA ILE A 146 -9.55 -1.86 16.61
C ILE A 146 -9.70 -3.35 16.91
N ASP A 147 -8.99 -3.81 17.93
CA ASP A 147 -8.96 -5.21 18.32
C ASP A 147 -9.36 -5.38 19.79
N ILE A 148 -10.57 -5.86 20.02
CA ILE A 148 -11.14 -6.00 21.36
C ILE A 148 -11.26 -7.48 21.67
N GLU A 149 -10.21 -8.06 22.21
CA GLU A 149 -10.14 -9.48 22.57
C GLU A 149 -10.67 -9.74 23.99
N SER A 150 -11.73 -9.03 24.41
CA SER A 150 -12.24 -9.12 25.78
C SER A 150 -13.71 -9.51 25.80
N LYS A 151 -14.05 -10.55 26.58
CA LYS A 151 -15.44 -10.93 26.81
C LYS A 151 -16.19 -9.82 27.56
N MET A 152 -17.45 -9.64 27.24
CA MET A 152 -18.32 -8.65 27.88
C MET A 152 -19.70 -9.25 28.17
N ASP A 153 -20.43 -8.67 29.11
CA ASP A 153 -21.83 -8.99 29.27
C ASP A 153 -22.64 -8.42 28.09
N LYS A 154 -23.66 -9.15 27.64
CA LYS A 154 -24.55 -8.70 26.54
C LYS A 154 -25.11 -7.29 26.73
N CYS A 155 -25.37 -6.89 27.98
CA CYS A 155 -25.88 -5.54 28.29
C CYS A 155 -24.86 -4.43 28.00
N GLN A 156 -23.58 -4.76 27.90
CA GLN A 156 -22.47 -3.82 27.66
C GLN A 156 -22.11 -3.67 26.19
N ILE A 157 -22.59 -4.54 25.30
CA ILE A 157 -22.32 -4.46 23.85
C ILE A 157 -22.75 -3.11 23.26
N ARG A 158 -23.87 -2.56 23.72
CA ARG A 158 -24.33 -1.23 23.29
C ARG A 158 -23.33 -0.13 23.64
N PHE A 159 -22.60 -0.27 24.74
CA PHE A 159 -21.52 0.66 25.10
C PHE A 159 -20.33 0.51 24.14
N LEU A 160 -19.91 -0.73 23.84
CA LEU A 160 -18.82 -1.01 22.92
C LEU A 160 -19.10 -0.47 21.50
N MET A 161 -20.32 -0.67 20.99
CA MET A 161 -20.76 -0.10 19.71
C MET A 161 -20.68 1.42 19.69
N LYS A 162 -21.09 2.09 20.78
CA LYS A 162 -20.97 3.55 20.91
C LYS A 162 -19.51 4.00 20.95
N LEU A 163 -18.64 3.23 21.60
CA LEU A 163 -17.20 3.52 21.65
C LEU A 163 -16.59 3.40 20.26
N LEU A 164 -16.86 2.32 19.52
CA LEU A 164 -16.39 2.14 18.14
C LEU A 164 -16.86 3.28 17.24
N LEU A 165 -18.16 3.62 17.26
CA LEU A 165 -18.69 4.74 16.47
C LEU A 165 -18.02 6.07 16.81
N ALA A 166 -17.76 6.33 18.09
CA ALA A 166 -17.06 7.53 18.52
C ALA A 166 -15.61 7.55 18.03
N ILE A 167 -14.89 6.43 18.12
CA ILE A 167 -13.52 6.30 17.60
C ILE A 167 -13.50 6.57 16.10
N THR A 168 -14.37 5.92 15.32
CA THR A 168 -14.52 6.14 13.87
C THR A 168 -14.77 7.63 13.56
N THR A 169 -15.77 8.23 14.21
CA THR A 169 -16.17 9.62 13.96
C THR A 169 -15.07 10.62 14.33
N GLN A 170 -14.45 10.47 15.50
CA GLN A 170 -13.41 11.38 15.97
C GLN A 170 -12.14 11.25 15.10
N THR A 171 -11.79 10.03 14.68
CA THR A 171 -10.61 9.81 13.83
C THR A 171 -10.79 10.48 12.47
N HIS A 172 -11.94 10.32 11.81
CA HIS A 172 -12.20 11.01 10.52
C HIS A 172 -12.22 12.53 10.64
N GLN A 173 -12.71 13.06 11.77
CA GLN A 173 -12.70 14.51 12.03
C GLN A 173 -11.29 15.06 12.19
N ALA A 174 -10.41 14.33 12.88
CA ALA A 174 -9.03 14.76 13.12
C ALA A 174 -8.11 14.48 11.94
N VAL A 175 -8.34 13.39 11.20
CA VAL A 175 -7.50 12.90 10.10
C VAL A 175 -8.40 12.62 8.87
N PRO A 176 -8.59 13.61 7.97
CA PRO A 176 -9.39 13.43 6.78
C PRO A 176 -8.89 12.27 5.91
N GLY A 177 -9.79 11.36 5.53
CA GLY A 177 -9.45 10.18 4.75
C GLY A 177 -8.84 9.03 5.56
N SER A 178 -8.89 9.08 6.90
CA SER A 178 -8.47 7.97 7.77
C SER A 178 -9.27 6.69 7.53
N LEU A 179 -8.78 5.57 8.07
CA LEU A 179 -9.45 4.27 8.12
C LEU A 179 -9.53 3.76 9.56
N VAL A 180 -10.68 3.24 9.94
CA VAL A 180 -10.92 2.51 11.18
C VAL A 180 -11.46 1.13 10.83
N ILE A 181 -10.70 0.08 11.14
CA ILE A 181 -11.02 -1.31 10.80
C ILE A 181 -11.27 -2.08 12.10
N TRP A 182 -12.37 -2.81 12.16
CA TRP A 182 -12.71 -3.68 13.29
C TRP A 182 -12.11 -5.08 13.12
N TYR A 183 -11.44 -5.64 14.13
CA TYR A 183 -11.02 -7.05 14.10
C TYR A 183 -12.18 -7.96 14.56
N ASP A 184 -12.39 -9.06 13.85
CA ASP A 184 -13.45 -10.05 14.12
C ASP A 184 -13.19 -10.84 15.42
N SER A 185 -13.36 -10.20 16.57
CA SER A 185 -13.06 -10.78 17.89
C SER A 185 -14.32 -11.11 18.72
N ILE A 186 -15.07 -10.09 19.14
CA ILE A 186 -16.24 -10.22 20.01
C ILE A 186 -17.54 -10.17 19.19
N THR A 187 -18.48 -11.01 19.57
CA THR A 187 -19.81 -11.10 18.94
C THR A 187 -20.82 -10.16 19.60
N ASN A 188 -21.97 -9.95 18.96
CA ASN A 188 -23.05 -9.07 19.39
C ASN A 188 -23.72 -9.47 20.72
N ASP A 189 -23.38 -10.63 21.29
CA ASP A 189 -23.81 -11.06 22.61
C ASP A 189 -22.74 -10.89 23.70
N GLY A 190 -21.54 -10.44 23.35
CA GLY A 190 -20.43 -10.24 24.29
C GLY A 190 -19.43 -11.40 24.35
N THR A 191 -19.66 -12.49 23.61
CA THR A 191 -18.75 -13.63 23.59
C THR A 191 -17.52 -13.32 22.72
N LEU A 192 -16.32 -13.54 23.28
CA LEU A 192 -15.07 -13.56 22.52
C LEU A 192 -15.03 -14.82 21.66
N HIS A 193 -15.32 -14.68 20.37
CA HIS A 193 -15.42 -15.78 19.42
C HIS A 193 -15.25 -15.24 17.99
N TRP A 194 -14.08 -15.46 17.40
CA TRP A 194 -13.78 -15.09 16.02
C TRP A 194 -14.64 -15.91 15.04
N GLN A 195 -15.42 -15.25 14.19
CA GLN A 195 -16.29 -15.93 13.23
C GLN A 195 -15.54 -16.41 11.99
N SER A 196 -14.44 -15.75 11.63
CA SER A 196 -13.74 -15.86 10.33
C SER A 196 -14.65 -15.58 9.13
N GLU A 197 -15.78 -14.90 9.37
CA GLU A 197 -16.87 -14.64 8.44
C GLU A 197 -17.60 -13.37 8.87
N LEU A 198 -18.09 -12.56 7.93
CA LEU A 198 -19.07 -11.51 8.23
C LEU A 198 -20.47 -12.13 8.29
N ASN A 199 -21.11 -12.08 9.46
CA ASN A 199 -22.47 -12.57 9.66
C ASN A 199 -23.25 -11.76 10.71
N GLU A 200 -24.44 -12.21 11.10
CA GLU A 200 -25.31 -11.50 12.05
C GLU A 200 -24.64 -11.21 13.39
N LYS A 201 -23.64 -11.99 13.80
CA LYS A 201 -22.97 -11.84 15.10
C LYS A 201 -21.95 -10.72 15.14
N ASN A 202 -21.39 -10.29 14.01
CA ASN A 202 -20.39 -9.21 13.97
C ASN A 202 -20.76 -8.05 13.02
N CYS A 203 -21.85 -8.18 12.24
CA CYS A 203 -22.26 -7.17 11.26
C CYS A 203 -22.56 -5.79 11.85
N ASP A 204 -23.01 -5.72 13.10
CA ASP A 204 -23.32 -4.46 13.75
C ASP A 204 -22.06 -3.64 14.06
N PHE A 205 -20.89 -4.27 14.24
CA PHE A 205 -19.61 -3.56 14.34
C PHE A 205 -19.13 -3.08 12.96
N PHE A 206 -19.26 -3.92 11.94
CA PHE A 206 -18.88 -3.59 10.56
C PHE A 206 -19.64 -2.37 10.00
N LYS A 207 -20.88 -2.15 10.42
CA LYS A 207 -21.68 -0.96 10.04
C LYS A 207 -21.19 0.35 10.66
N LEU A 208 -20.36 0.29 11.71
CA LEU A 208 -19.93 1.45 12.50
C LEU A 208 -18.50 1.91 12.18
N CYS A 209 -17.85 1.28 11.20
CA CYS A 209 -16.46 1.52 10.82
C CYS A 209 -16.24 1.26 9.32
N ASP A 210 -15.02 1.51 8.85
CA ASP A 210 -14.69 1.47 7.42
C ASP A 210 -14.50 0.05 6.88
N GLY A 211 -14.25 -0.92 7.75
CA GLY A 211 -14.10 -2.31 7.34
C GLY A 211 -13.97 -3.29 8.50
N ILE A 212 -13.96 -4.57 8.17
CA ILE A 212 -13.74 -5.66 9.13
C ILE A 212 -12.55 -6.52 8.71
N PHE A 213 -11.65 -6.82 9.63
CA PHE A 213 -10.57 -7.78 9.49
C PHE A 213 -11.06 -9.12 10.04
N LEU A 214 -11.30 -10.10 9.16
CA LEU A 214 -11.73 -11.44 9.55
C LEU A 214 -10.54 -12.31 9.97
N ASN A 215 -10.76 -13.14 10.99
CA ASN A 215 -9.76 -14.13 11.41
C ASN A 215 -9.44 -15.15 10.29
N SER A 216 -8.25 -15.77 10.35
CA SER A 216 -7.72 -16.63 9.27
C SER A 216 -8.32 -18.03 9.14
N ARG A 217 -9.19 -18.44 10.06
CA ARG A 217 -9.80 -19.79 10.10
C ARG A 217 -11.08 -19.89 9.27
N TRP A 218 -11.06 -19.34 8.06
CA TRP A 218 -12.19 -19.33 7.14
C TRP A 218 -12.21 -20.56 6.23
N THR A 219 -13.39 -20.86 5.69
CA THR A 219 -13.59 -21.76 4.54
C THR A 219 -14.08 -20.95 3.34
N GLU A 220 -14.02 -21.51 2.13
CA GLU A 220 -14.51 -20.80 0.93
C GLU A 220 -16.02 -20.51 1.00
N ASP A 221 -16.82 -21.39 1.61
CA ASP A 221 -18.24 -21.16 1.87
C ASP A 221 -18.45 -19.93 2.78
N MET A 222 -17.66 -19.81 3.85
CA MET A 222 -17.70 -18.62 4.72
C MET A 222 -17.35 -17.34 3.96
N LEU A 223 -16.43 -17.40 2.99
CA LEU A 223 -16.11 -16.24 2.16
C LEU A 223 -17.27 -15.88 1.22
N GLN A 224 -17.96 -16.86 0.64
CA GLN A 224 -19.13 -16.62 -0.21
C GLN A 224 -20.27 -15.99 0.60
N GLU A 225 -20.55 -16.51 1.79
CA GLU A 225 -21.55 -15.94 2.70
C GLU A 225 -21.16 -14.53 3.14
N SER A 226 -19.89 -14.30 3.50
CA SER A 226 -19.39 -12.95 3.83
C SER A 226 -19.59 -11.97 2.68
N ALA A 227 -19.27 -12.37 1.45
CA ALA A 227 -19.44 -11.54 0.26
C ALA A 227 -20.91 -11.25 -0.01
N PHE A 228 -21.79 -12.25 0.13
CA PHE A 228 -23.23 -12.07 -0.01
C PHE A 228 -23.76 -11.09 1.04
N PHE A 229 -23.40 -11.29 2.31
CA PHE A 229 -23.82 -10.47 3.44
C PHE A 229 -23.37 -9.01 3.30
N ALA A 230 -22.15 -8.78 2.78
CA ALA A 230 -21.59 -7.44 2.60
C ALA A 230 -22.30 -6.59 1.54
N GLY A 231 -22.97 -7.23 0.57
CA GLY A 231 -23.61 -6.55 -0.56
C GLY A 231 -22.63 -5.70 -1.37
N THR A 232 -22.76 -4.37 -1.29
CA THR A 232 -21.88 -3.43 -2.01
C THR A 232 -20.56 -3.14 -1.30
N ARG A 233 -20.40 -3.56 -0.03
CA ARG A 233 -19.19 -3.32 0.79
C ARG A 233 -18.22 -4.50 0.84
N LYS A 234 -18.22 -5.37 -0.17
CA LYS A 234 -17.34 -6.56 -0.22
C LYS A 234 -15.85 -6.22 -0.06
N SER A 235 -15.42 -5.14 -0.71
CA SER A 235 -14.04 -4.62 -0.63
C SER A 235 -13.66 -4.07 0.74
N ASP A 236 -14.61 -3.94 1.67
CA ASP A 236 -14.37 -3.48 3.05
C ASP A 236 -14.24 -4.67 4.03
N ILE A 237 -14.36 -5.91 3.54
CA ILE A 237 -14.00 -7.12 4.26
C ILE A 237 -12.56 -7.48 3.93
N TYR A 238 -11.71 -7.48 4.94
CA TYR A 238 -10.32 -7.86 4.87
C TYR A 238 -10.13 -9.26 5.45
N VAL A 239 -10.05 -10.27 4.59
CA VAL A 239 -9.93 -11.67 5.00
C VAL A 239 -8.51 -11.96 5.48
N GLY A 240 -8.35 -12.44 6.71
CA GLY A 240 -7.06 -12.77 7.31
C GLY A 240 -6.36 -13.92 6.57
N ILE A 241 -5.13 -13.69 6.12
CA ILE A 241 -4.28 -14.67 5.45
C ILE A 241 -2.99 -14.84 6.26
N ASP A 242 -2.84 -16.01 6.85
CA ASP A 242 -1.65 -16.40 7.62
C ASP A 242 -0.53 -16.87 6.69
N VAL A 243 0.57 -16.12 6.61
CA VAL A 243 1.74 -16.54 5.81
C VAL A 243 2.40 -17.80 6.39
N TYR A 244 2.22 -18.12 7.66
CA TYR A 244 2.72 -19.39 8.21
C TYR A 244 1.89 -20.61 7.77
N GLY A 245 0.66 -20.39 7.27
CA GLY A 245 -0.24 -21.46 6.83
C GLY A 245 -0.77 -22.36 7.96
N GLN A 246 -0.77 -21.88 9.21
CA GLN A 246 -1.17 -22.71 10.37
C GLN A 246 -2.69 -22.74 10.58
N ALA A 247 -3.38 -21.69 10.15
CA ALA A 247 -4.79 -21.47 10.44
C ALA A 247 -5.71 -21.57 9.22
N THR A 248 -5.23 -22.05 8.08
CA THR A 248 -5.95 -22.05 6.79
C THR A 248 -5.74 -23.37 6.04
N SER A 249 -6.62 -23.70 5.09
CA SER A 249 -6.46 -24.83 4.15
C SER A 249 -5.35 -24.61 3.12
N TYR A 250 -4.79 -23.41 3.08
CA TYR A 250 -3.73 -23.00 2.16
C TYR A 250 -2.34 -23.22 2.77
N VAL A 251 -1.36 -23.53 1.93
CA VAL A 251 0.01 -23.87 2.36
C VAL A 251 0.75 -22.67 3.00
N GLY A 252 0.35 -21.43 2.67
CA GLY A 252 1.07 -20.23 3.08
C GLY A 252 2.45 -20.09 2.42
N GLY A 253 3.38 -19.41 3.09
CA GLY A 253 4.74 -19.16 2.64
C GLY A 253 4.77 -18.52 1.26
N PHE A 254 5.55 -19.09 0.35
CA PHE A 254 5.64 -18.59 -1.03
C PHE A 254 4.36 -18.80 -1.85
N GLU A 255 3.41 -19.61 -1.40
CA GLU A 255 2.11 -19.83 -2.06
C GLU A 255 0.99 -18.97 -1.45
N THR A 256 1.32 -17.98 -0.60
CA THR A 256 0.36 -17.03 0.01
C THR A 256 -0.55 -16.37 -1.05
N TYR A 257 -0.03 -16.12 -2.26
CA TYR A 257 -0.80 -15.52 -3.35
C TYR A 257 -2.05 -16.33 -3.74
N ARG A 258 -2.08 -17.64 -3.48
CA ARG A 258 -3.25 -18.49 -3.79
C ARG A 258 -4.44 -18.17 -2.90
N ALA A 259 -4.20 -17.96 -1.61
CA ALA A 259 -5.25 -17.52 -0.69
C ALA A 259 -5.74 -16.11 -1.07
N VAL A 260 -4.81 -15.22 -1.45
CA VAL A 260 -5.14 -13.88 -1.94
C VAL A 260 -6.01 -13.95 -3.20
N ASP A 261 -5.67 -14.83 -4.14
CA ASP A 261 -6.43 -15.05 -5.38
C ASP A 261 -7.88 -15.47 -5.07
N THR A 262 -8.06 -16.52 -4.25
CA THR A 262 -9.40 -17.01 -3.84
C THR A 262 -10.24 -15.92 -3.20
N VAL A 263 -9.66 -15.15 -2.27
CA VAL A 263 -10.34 -14.04 -1.61
C VAL A 263 -10.77 -12.98 -2.62
N ARG A 264 -9.87 -12.59 -3.54
CA ARG A 264 -10.13 -11.54 -4.54
C ARG A 264 -11.13 -11.96 -5.61
N MET A 265 -11.19 -13.24 -5.98
CA MET A 265 -12.21 -13.76 -6.91
C MET A 265 -13.64 -13.53 -6.42
N LEU A 266 -13.84 -13.41 -5.11
CA LEU A 266 -15.14 -13.10 -4.49
C LEU A 266 -15.39 -11.59 -4.29
N GLY A 267 -14.46 -10.74 -4.72
CA GLY A 267 -14.52 -9.29 -4.54
C GLY A 267 -14.16 -8.83 -3.11
N LEU A 268 -13.62 -9.73 -2.29
CA LEU A 268 -13.18 -9.43 -0.92
C LEU A 268 -11.73 -8.94 -0.90
N SER A 269 -11.38 -8.14 0.10
CA SER A 269 -10.01 -7.66 0.33
C SER A 269 -9.20 -8.68 1.13
N ALA A 270 -7.88 -8.66 0.97
CA ALA A 270 -6.96 -9.56 1.68
C ALA A 270 -6.25 -8.81 2.83
N ALA A 271 -6.14 -9.44 3.99
CA ALA A 271 -5.30 -8.98 5.10
C ALA A 271 -4.21 -10.01 5.42
N ILE A 272 -3.00 -9.75 4.92
CA ILE A 272 -1.85 -10.63 5.07
C ILE A 272 -1.16 -10.33 6.41
N PHE A 273 -0.93 -11.35 7.23
CA PHE A 273 -0.14 -11.23 8.47
C PHE A 273 0.92 -12.32 8.57
N GLY A 274 1.94 -12.09 9.41
CA GLY A 274 3.06 -13.01 9.55
C GLY A 274 4.03 -12.98 8.36
N ALA A 275 4.06 -11.90 7.58
CA ALA A 275 5.04 -11.74 6.49
C ALA A 275 6.49 -11.73 6.99
N SER A 276 6.69 -11.51 8.30
CA SER A 276 7.93 -11.78 9.05
C SER A 276 8.51 -13.18 8.82
N TRP A 277 7.68 -14.15 8.41
CA TRP A 277 8.07 -15.52 8.07
C TRP A 277 9.32 -15.61 7.19
N VAL A 278 9.50 -14.73 6.19
CA VAL A 278 10.71 -14.75 5.33
C VAL A 278 11.98 -14.42 6.10
N TYR A 279 11.87 -13.64 7.16
CA TYR A 279 12.98 -13.19 7.98
C TYR A 279 13.23 -14.13 9.17
N GLU A 280 12.18 -14.72 9.72
CA GLU A 280 12.22 -15.57 10.91
C GLU A 280 12.52 -17.04 10.58
N THR A 281 12.08 -17.54 9.43
CA THR A 281 12.14 -18.98 9.10
C THR A 281 13.14 -19.32 7.99
N LYS A 282 13.65 -18.33 7.25
CA LYS A 282 14.59 -18.54 6.15
C LYS A 282 15.97 -17.97 6.48
N ASP A 283 16.96 -18.32 5.67
CA ASP A 283 18.30 -17.73 5.79
C ASP A 283 18.23 -16.21 5.56
N LYS A 284 18.60 -15.44 6.58
CA LYS A 284 18.63 -13.96 6.54
C LYS A 284 19.55 -13.43 5.44
N ARG A 285 20.58 -14.17 5.02
CA ARG A 285 21.44 -13.81 3.88
C ARG A 285 20.70 -13.81 2.55
N LEU A 286 19.58 -14.54 2.49
CA LEU A 286 18.69 -14.64 1.34
C LEU A 286 17.42 -13.79 1.52
N PHE A 287 17.36 -12.91 2.53
CA PHE A 287 16.17 -12.13 2.86
C PHE A 287 15.55 -11.43 1.65
N GLU A 288 16.36 -10.75 0.83
CA GLU A 288 15.89 -10.03 -0.36
C GLU A 288 15.27 -10.98 -1.40
N GLN A 289 15.83 -12.17 -1.54
CA GLN A 289 15.37 -13.18 -2.49
C GLN A 289 14.06 -13.81 -2.00
N ASN A 290 13.98 -14.10 -0.70
CA ASN A 290 12.79 -14.67 -0.09
C ASN A 290 11.64 -13.66 -0.02
N GLN A 291 11.94 -12.39 0.29
CA GLN A 291 10.94 -11.32 0.27
C GLN A 291 10.43 -11.10 -1.15
N GLY A 292 11.32 -10.98 -2.14
CA GLY A 292 10.93 -10.88 -3.55
C GLY A 292 10.11 -12.06 -4.03
N ARG A 293 10.38 -13.28 -3.57
CA ARG A 293 9.58 -14.47 -3.88
C ARG A 293 8.20 -14.45 -3.20
N LEU A 294 8.12 -14.06 -1.93
CA LEU A 294 6.86 -13.97 -1.20
C LEU A 294 5.91 -12.97 -1.86
N TRP A 295 6.41 -11.79 -2.23
CA TRP A 295 5.61 -10.68 -2.74
C TRP A 295 5.50 -10.63 -4.28
N SER A 296 6.02 -11.64 -4.98
CA SER A 296 5.89 -11.78 -6.45
C SER A 296 4.50 -12.29 -6.82
N PHE A 297 3.46 -11.58 -6.41
CA PHE A 297 2.09 -11.91 -6.71
C PHE A 297 1.79 -11.78 -8.22
N PRO A 298 0.92 -12.64 -8.77
CA PRO A 298 0.34 -12.44 -10.09
C PRO A 298 -0.35 -11.08 -10.19
N ASP A 299 -0.37 -10.46 -11.38
CA ASP A 299 -0.87 -9.08 -11.52
C ASP A 299 -2.34 -8.91 -11.12
N TYR A 300 -3.18 -9.93 -11.32
CA TYR A 300 -4.58 -9.94 -10.91
C TYR A 300 -4.76 -10.00 -9.37
N CYS A 301 -3.73 -10.44 -8.63
CA CYS A 301 -3.72 -10.40 -7.16
C CYS A 301 -3.25 -9.06 -6.59
N CYS A 302 -2.69 -8.18 -7.42
CA CYS A 302 -2.15 -6.90 -6.98
C CYS A 302 -3.17 -5.77 -7.14
N PRO A 303 -3.22 -4.80 -6.20
CA PRO A 303 -3.98 -3.58 -6.41
C PRO A 303 -3.41 -2.77 -7.58
N LYS A 304 -4.26 -1.94 -8.18
CA LYS A 304 -3.83 -0.91 -9.13
C LYS A 304 -3.07 0.18 -8.38
N TRP A 305 -1.94 0.59 -8.94
CA TRP A 305 -1.07 1.60 -8.35
C TRP A 305 -0.31 2.34 -9.45
N CYS A 306 -0.37 3.68 -9.46
CA CYS A 306 0.32 4.54 -10.42
C CYS A 306 0.62 5.92 -9.79
N LEU A 307 1.73 6.55 -10.19
CA LEU A 307 2.10 7.88 -9.70
C LEU A 307 1.33 8.96 -10.47
N LYS A 308 0.57 9.84 -9.80
CA LYS A 308 -0.25 10.82 -10.54
C LYS A 308 0.49 12.03 -11.09
N ALA A 309 1.61 12.43 -10.49
CA ALA A 309 2.25 13.68 -10.85
C ALA A 309 3.78 13.69 -10.64
N PRO A 310 4.54 14.19 -11.62
CA PRO A 310 5.93 14.61 -11.42
C PRO A 310 6.04 15.86 -10.52
N PRO A 311 7.22 16.11 -9.90
CA PRO A 311 8.47 15.38 -10.14
C PRO A 311 8.59 14.04 -9.39
N VAL A 312 9.23 13.07 -10.03
CA VAL A 312 9.59 11.78 -9.45
C VAL A 312 11.10 11.68 -9.41
N SER A 313 11.68 11.43 -8.25
CA SER A 313 13.11 11.17 -8.11
C SER A 313 13.38 9.99 -7.20
N SER A 314 14.33 9.14 -7.59
CA SER A 314 14.80 8.02 -6.79
C SER A 314 16.19 7.58 -7.23
N SER A 315 17.05 7.25 -6.26
CA SER A 315 18.24 6.42 -6.45
C SER A 315 17.99 4.98 -6.01
N PHE A 316 16.72 4.63 -5.76
CA PHE A 316 16.26 3.32 -5.29
C PHE A 316 16.85 2.89 -3.93
N CYS A 317 17.37 3.84 -3.15
CA CYS A 317 17.87 3.57 -1.81
C CYS A 317 16.76 2.96 -0.93
N GLN A 318 17.03 1.81 -0.32
CA GLN A 318 16.05 1.10 0.51
C GLN A 318 16.03 1.53 1.99
N GLY A 319 16.69 2.65 2.32
CA GLY A 319 16.80 3.17 3.68
C GLY A 319 17.90 2.49 4.51
N PHE A 320 18.90 1.90 3.86
CA PHE A 320 20.05 1.31 4.52
C PHE A 320 21.27 1.27 3.58
N GLY A 321 22.45 1.06 4.13
CA GLY A 321 23.66 0.76 3.35
C GLY A 321 24.89 0.52 4.22
N TYR A 322 25.93 -0.09 3.64
CA TYR A 322 27.26 -0.22 4.29
C TYR A 322 28.10 1.06 4.19
N LYS A 323 27.73 1.93 3.26
CA LYS A 323 28.33 3.24 3.01
C LYS A 323 27.19 4.23 2.74
N LEU A 324 27.49 5.52 2.86
CA LEU A 324 26.61 6.58 2.42
C LEU A 324 27.23 7.25 1.20
N TYR A 325 26.44 7.40 0.15
CA TYR A 325 26.81 8.03 -1.11
C TYR A 325 26.06 9.35 -1.28
N LYS A 326 26.74 10.30 -1.93
CA LYS A 326 26.14 11.53 -2.41
C LYS A 326 26.67 11.84 -3.82
N LYS A 327 25.78 11.93 -4.81
CA LYS A 327 26.14 12.10 -6.23
C LYS A 327 27.25 11.14 -6.69
N GLY A 328 27.12 9.86 -6.38
CA GLY A 328 28.06 8.80 -6.74
C GLY A 328 29.34 8.74 -5.91
N LYS A 329 29.53 9.66 -4.95
CA LYS A 329 30.75 9.71 -4.11
C LYS A 329 30.45 9.20 -2.71
N VAL A 330 31.34 8.36 -2.17
CA VAL A 330 31.27 7.92 -0.78
C VAL A 330 31.52 9.12 0.15
N VAL A 331 30.53 9.45 0.97
CA VAL A 331 30.59 10.51 2.00
C VAL A 331 30.66 9.96 3.43
N SER A 332 30.32 8.68 3.62
CA SER A 332 30.55 7.96 4.88
C SER A 332 30.84 6.48 4.62
N MET A 333 31.76 5.91 5.39
CA MET A 333 32.09 4.48 5.39
C MET A 333 31.36 3.71 6.51
N ARG A 334 30.46 4.36 7.25
CA ARG A 334 29.70 3.72 8.33
C ARG A 334 28.43 3.09 7.78
N SER A 335 28.12 1.88 8.24
CA SER A 335 26.80 1.27 8.04
C SER A 335 25.71 2.11 8.68
N TRP A 336 24.53 2.12 8.05
CA TRP A 336 23.38 2.88 8.53
C TRP A 336 22.06 2.23 8.12
N PHE A 337 21.01 2.50 8.90
CA PHE A 337 19.64 2.08 8.65
C PHE A 337 18.69 3.19 9.13
N ASP A 338 17.86 3.68 8.22
CA ASP A 338 16.82 4.68 8.47
C ASP A 338 15.74 4.54 7.37
N LEU A 339 14.62 3.87 7.71
CA LEU A 339 13.50 3.67 6.78
C LEU A 339 12.87 4.99 6.34
N SER A 340 13.01 6.09 7.08
CA SER A 340 12.52 7.40 6.62
C SER A 340 13.27 7.89 5.36
N LYS A 341 14.47 7.35 5.11
CA LYS A 341 15.29 7.60 3.92
C LYS A 341 15.02 6.63 2.78
N GLN A 342 14.15 5.63 2.96
CA GLN A 342 13.75 4.76 1.85
C GLN A 342 13.15 5.61 0.73
N GLN A 343 13.67 5.47 -0.48
CA GLN A 343 13.20 6.16 -1.67
C GLN A 343 12.20 5.30 -2.44
N LEU A 344 11.54 5.88 -3.45
CA LEU A 344 10.58 5.16 -4.28
C LEU A 344 11.21 3.90 -4.88
N GLN A 345 10.56 2.78 -4.68
CA GLN A 345 11.01 1.47 -5.14
C GLN A 345 10.32 1.09 -6.46
N PRO A 346 10.92 0.25 -7.31
CA PRO A 346 10.23 -0.36 -8.44
C PRO A 346 9.27 -1.45 -7.98
N ARG A 347 8.22 -1.66 -8.77
CA ARG A 347 7.23 -2.74 -8.56
C ARG A 347 7.89 -4.11 -8.65
N ASP A 348 8.69 -4.30 -9.70
CA ASP A 348 9.36 -5.55 -9.97
C ASP A 348 10.75 -5.59 -9.31
N GLN A 349 10.87 -6.41 -8.26
CA GLN A 349 12.13 -6.69 -7.58
C GLN A 349 12.22 -8.17 -7.20
N SER A 350 13.05 -8.91 -7.92
CA SER A 350 13.26 -10.35 -7.73
C SER A 350 14.44 -10.82 -8.57
N LYS A 351 14.95 -12.02 -8.27
CA LYS A 351 15.96 -12.72 -9.07
C LYS A 351 15.39 -13.51 -10.26
N TRP A 352 14.07 -13.61 -10.35
CA TRP A 352 13.37 -14.52 -11.28
C TRP A 352 12.36 -13.78 -12.16
N LEU A 353 12.68 -12.55 -12.53
CA LEU A 353 11.86 -11.71 -13.42
C LEU A 353 12.04 -12.18 -14.88
N CYS A 354 11.21 -11.66 -15.79
CA CYS A 354 11.29 -11.95 -17.23
C CYS A 354 11.38 -13.45 -17.54
N GLN A 355 10.46 -14.27 -16.98
CA GLN A 355 10.46 -15.73 -17.16
C GLN A 355 11.78 -16.43 -16.71
N GLY A 356 12.48 -15.85 -15.75
CA GLY A 356 13.76 -16.34 -15.23
C GLY A 356 14.99 -15.73 -15.92
N CYS A 357 14.80 -14.93 -16.97
CA CYS A 357 15.88 -14.27 -17.70
C CYS A 357 16.30 -12.93 -17.05
N GLY A 358 15.51 -12.38 -16.13
CA GLY A 358 15.70 -11.05 -15.56
C GLY A 358 15.90 -11.05 -14.04
N SER A 359 16.69 -10.10 -13.55
CA SER A 359 16.75 -9.77 -12.13
C SER A 359 16.85 -8.27 -11.90
N ALA A 360 16.12 -7.79 -10.90
CA ALA A 360 16.16 -6.43 -10.40
C ALA A 360 16.33 -6.51 -8.88
N VAL A 361 17.52 -6.16 -8.39
CA VAL A 361 17.90 -6.33 -6.98
C VAL A 361 18.67 -5.11 -6.49
N ILE A 362 18.53 -4.79 -5.21
CA ILE A 362 19.33 -3.77 -4.56
C ILE A 362 20.83 -4.14 -4.66
N TYR A 363 21.67 -3.12 -4.85
CA TYR A 363 23.11 -3.24 -4.91
C TYR A 363 23.71 -2.19 -3.99
N THR A 364 24.50 -2.62 -3.00
CA THR A 364 24.98 -1.75 -1.90
C THR A 364 26.46 -1.43 -1.98
N ASP A 365 27.19 -2.02 -2.94
CA ASP A 365 28.61 -1.70 -3.15
C ASP A 365 28.80 -0.39 -3.94
N ASP A 366 27.72 0.13 -4.53
CA ASP A 366 27.65 1.45 -5.16
C ASP A 366 26.29 2.09 -5.00
N ALA A 367 26.23 3.42 -5.06
CA ALA A 367 24.99 4.17 -5.12
C ALA A 367 25.23 5.59 -5.64
N TYR A 368 24.17 6.24 -6.15
CA TYR A 368 24.23 7.67 -6.44
C TYR A 368 23.99 8.49 -5.16
N ASP A 369 22.79 8.38 -4.57
CA ASP A 369 22.46 8.96 -3.28
C ASP A 369 21.89 7.89 -2.34
N GLY A 370 22.33 7.92 -1.07
CA GLY A 370 21.90 6.95 -0.07
C GLY A 370 22.85 5.76 0.06
N GLY A 371 22.31 4.54 0.21
CA GLY A 371 23.07 3.38 0.67
C GLY A 371 23.09 2.20 -0.30
N GLY A 372 22.41 2.33 -1.43
CA GLY A 372 22.42 1.37 -2.53
C GLY A 372 21.67 1.93 -3.74
N CYS A 373 21.86 1.28 -4.88
CA CYS A 373 21.16 1.52 -6.14
C CYS A 373 20.46 0.25 -6.65
N LEU A 374 19.67 0.37 -7.72
CA LEU A 374 19.05 -0.79 -8.35
C LEU A 374 20.00 -1.38 -9.41
N ARG A 375 20.36 -2.66 -9.25
CA ARG A 375 21.05 -3.42 -10.29
C ARG A 375 20.05 -4.25 -11.08
N LEU A 376 20.01 -3.98 -12.37
CA LEU A 376 19.28 -4.74 -13.34
C LEU A 376 20.21 -5.68 -14.09
N ARG A 377 19.77 -6.91 -14.31
CA ARG A 377 20.47 -7.87 -15.16
C ARG A 377 19.46 -8.64 -15.98
N PHE A 378 19.71 -8.72 -17.28
CA PHE A 378 18.98 -9.56 -18.21
C PHE A 378 19.94 -10.52 -18.91
N LEU A 379 19.62 -11.80 -18.88
CA LEU A 379 20.32 -12.88 -19.55
C LEU A 379 19.26 -13.69 -20.31
N PRO A 380 19.16 -13.53 -21.64
CA PRO A 380 18.27 -14.36 -22.44
C PRO A 380 18.60 -15.85 -22.23
N ASP A 381 17.60 -16.68 -21.92
CA ASP A 381 17.74 -18.13 -21.96
C ASP A 381 17.74 -18.57 -23.43
N PRO A 382 18.76 -19.32 -23.92
CA PRO A 382 18.74 -19.90 -25.26
C PRO A 382 17.49 -20.74 -25.57
N LYS A 383 16.78 -21.23 -24.55
CA LYS A 383 15.50 -21.96 -24.68
C LYS A 383 14.28 -21.03 -24.81
N GLN A 384 14.44 -19.73 -24.59
CA GLN A 384 13.41 -18.70 -24.69
C GLN A 384 13.92 -17.53 -25.54
N PRO A 385 14.20 -17.75 -26.85
CA PRO A 385 14.81 -16.73 -27.72
C PRO A 385 13.93 -15.48 -27.92
N ASP A 386 12.62 -15.60 -27.66
CA ASP A 386 11.66 -14.51 -27.80
C ASP A 386 11.43 -13.71 -26.51
N ALA A 387 12.19 -13.99 -25.43
CA ALA A 387 12.06 -13.25 -24.18
C ALA A 387 12.50 -11.79 -24.38
N VAL A 388 11.56 -10.86 -24.29
CA VAL A 388 11.84 -9.42 -24.34
C VAL A 388 12.19 -8.93 -22.92
N PRO A 389 13.28 -8.15 -22.74
CA PRO A 389 13.63 -7.62 -21.44
C PRO A 389 12.68 -6.49 -21.02
N TYR A 390 11.73 -6.83 -20.14
CA TYR A 390 10.85 -5.86 -19.50
C TYR A 390 10.69 -6.16 -18.02
N PHE A 391 10.62 -5.11 -17.22
CA PHE A 391 10.08 -5.15 -15.87
C PHE A 391 8.71 -4.48 -15.92
N ARG A 392 7.71 -5.17 -15.37
CA ARG A 392 6.27 -4.96 -15.60
C ARG A 392 5.83 -3.53 -15.37
N ARG A 393 5.06 -3.08 -16.35
CA ARG A 393 4.18 -1.92 -16.35
C ARG A 393 2.89 -2.24 -15.58
N VAL A 394 2.23 -1.22 -15.02
CA VAL A 394 0.85 -1.31 -14.54
C VAL A 394 -0.09 -0.79 -15.64
N GLY A 395 -1.21 -1.49 -15.90
CA GLY A 395 -2.08 -1.42 -17.10
C GLY A 395 -2.32 -0.06 -17.81
N GLY A 396 -2.47 -0.13 -19.15
CA GLY A 396 -2.38 0.94 -20.17
C GLY A 396 -3.35 2.14 -20.10
N PHE A 397 -3.39 3.10 -21.05
CA PHE A 397 -2.86 3.22 -22.41
C PHE A 397 -2.32 4.65 -22.68
N GLU A 398 -1.44 5.18 -21.85
CA GLU A 398 -0.59 6.32 -22.27
C GLU A 398 0.83 6.05 -21.79
N TYR A 399 1.82 6.39 -22.62
CA TYR A 399 3.24 6.13 -22.34
C TYR A 399 3.89 7.44 -21.93
N GLN A 400 4.48 7.48 -20.73
CA GLN A 400 5.46 8.51 -20.42
C GLN A 400 6.81 7.83 -20.21
N ARG A 401 7.72 8.05 -21.16
CA ARG A 401 9.08 7.50 -21.16
C ARG A 401 9.98 8.41 -20.34
N TYR A 402 10.75 7.84 -19.42
CA TYR A 402 11.77 8.57 -18.68
C TYR A 402 13.16 8.01 -18.97
N ASN A 403 14.13 8.91 -19.20
CA ASN A 403 15.54 8.57 -19.30
C ASN A 403 16.14 8.39 -17.90
N ILE A 404 17.02 7.40 -17.73
CA ILE A 404 17.66 7.07 -16.44
C ILE A 404 19.17 7.34 -16.54
N GLU A 405 19.76 7.92 -15.49
CA GLU A 405 21.21 8.11 -15.41
C GLU A 405 21.90 6.90 -14.74
N ASP A 406 22.76 6.21 -15.50
CA ASP A 406 23.58 5.08 -15.04
C ASP A 406 24.97 5.55 -14.60
N LEU A 407 25.45 5.04 -13.46
CA LEU A 407 26.78 5.38 -12.91
C LEU A 407 27.95 4.66 -13.62
N ARG A 408 27.71 3.60 -14.41
CA ARG A 408 28.77 2.66 -14.85
C ARG A 408 28.70 2.12 -16.29
N ALA A 409 27.77 2.56 -17.15
CA ALA A 409 27.67 2.02 -18.53
C ALA A 409 28.26 2.93 -19.63
N ALA A 410 28.87 2.30 -20.65
CA ALA A 410 29.44 2.94 -21.84
C ALA A 410 28.55 2.90 -23.10
N ALA A 411 27.46 2.12 -23.12
CA ALA A 411 26.35 2.19 -24.08
C ALA A 411 25.25 1.17 -23.69
N ASP A 412 23.99 1.59 -23.87
CA ASP A 412 22.69 0.89 -23.81
C ASP A 412 21.72 1.61 -22.84
N CYS A 413 20.62 2.17 -23.39
CA CYS A 413 19.65 2.97 -22.64
C CYS A 413 18.49 2.13 -22.09
N ALA A 414 17.97 2.54 -20.93
CA ALA A 414 16.78 1.99 -20.30
C ALA A 414 15.66 3.05 -20.25
N ILE A 415 14.42 2.63 -20.48
CA ILE A 415 13.24 3.50 -20.41
C ILE A 415 12.38 3.07 -19.22
N LEU A 416 12.04 4.02 -18.34
CA LEU A 416 11.07 3.80 -17.27
C LEU A 416 9.66 4.17 -17.77
N GLU A 417 8.67 3.32 -17.51
CA GLU A 417 7.28 3.56 -17.91
C GLU A 417 6.33 3.58 -16.71
N GLU A 418 6.75 4.18 -15.59
CA GLU A 418 5.99 4.29 -14.33
C GLU A 418 6.19 3.13 -13.33
N ILE A 419 7.49 2.88 -13.12
CA ILE A 419 8.19 1.99 -12.18
C ILE A 419 8.26 0.50 -12.52
N GLY A 420 8.12 0.22 -13.81
CA GLY A 420 8.79 -0.86 -14.55
C GLY A 420 9.78 -0.27 -15.57
N ILE A 421 10.80 -1.05 -15.96
CA ILE A 421 11.89 -0.63 -16.85
C ILE A 421 11.92 -1.54 -18.07
N SER A 422 11.96 -0.96 -19.26
CA SER A 422 12.19 -1.69 -20.51
C SER A 422 13.61 -1.44 -21.00
N PHE A 423 14.23 -2.50 -21.54
CA PHE A 423 15.49 -2.37 -22.24
C PHE A 423 15.25 -2.39 -23.74
N VAL A 424 15.94 -1.50 -24.45
CA VAL A 424 15.80 -1.35 -25.90
C VAL A 424 16.67 -2.36 -26.66
N SER A 425 17.47 -3.19 -25.97
CA SER A 425 18.39 -4.18 -26.56
C SER A 425 18.02 -5.61 -26.16
N THR A 426 18.12 -6.56 -27.08
CA THR A 426 17.84 -8.00 -26.88
C THR A 426 19.05 -8.81 -26.40
N GLN A 427 20.20 -8.17 -26.15
CA GLN A 427 21.44 -8.84 -25.72
C GLN A 427 21.57 -8.91 -24.18
N ALA A 428 22.50 -9.76 -23.71
CA ALA A 428 22.79 -9.94 -22.30
C ALA A 428 23.37 -8.67 -21.66
N ASN A 429 22.58 -7.99 -20.82
CA ASN A 429 22.89 -6.64 -20.34
C ASN A 429 22.79 -6.54 -18.81
N VAL A 430 23.70 -5.74 -18.22
CA VAL A 430 23.70 -5.37 -16.80
C VAL A 430 23.76 -3.85 -16.71
N CYS A 431 22.86 -3.25 -15.92
CA CYS A 431 22.74 -1.80 -15.77
C CYS A 431 22.60 -1.43 -14.28
N LEU A 432 23.25 -0.36 -13.85
CA LEU A 432 23.11 0.19 -12.50
C LEU A 432 22.39 1.54 -12.57
N LEU A 433 21.18 1.60 -12.05
CA LEU A 433 20.44 2.86 -12.07
C LEU A 433 20.89 3.72 -10.91
N GLY A 434 21.67 4.76 -11.21
CA GLY A 434 22.18 5.69 -10.22
C GLY A 434 21.09 6.64 -9.76
N GLU A 435 20.57 7.43 -10.70
CA GLU A 435 19.53 8.41 -10.44
C GLU A 435 18.43 8.32 -11.49
N LEU A 436 17.19 8.27 -11.01
CA LEU A 436 16.01 8.55 -11.81
C LEU A 436 15.54 9.94 -11.44
N VAL A 437 15.44 10.84 -12.42
CA VAL A 437 14.79 12.15 -12.28
C VAL A 437 13.77 12.31 -13.39
N VAL A 438 12.54 12.57 -12.98
CA VAL A 438 11.42 12.90 -13.84
C VAL A 438 10.92 14.27 -13.43
N GLU A 439 11.03 15.23 -14.33
CA GLU A 439 10.51 16.57 -14.12
C GLU A 439 9.28 16.83 -14.98
N ARG A 440 8.45 17.78 -14.55
CA ARG A 440 7.46 18.36 -15.48
C ARG A 440 8.26 19.00 -16.62
N PRO A 441 7.84 18.84 -17.88
CA PRO A 441 8.39 19.64 -18.96
C PRO A 441 8.33 21.11 -18.53
N GLN A 442 9.46 21.83 -18.59
CA GLN A 442 9.41 23.28 -18.48
C GLN A 442 8.42 23.75 -19.53
N SER A 443 7.44 24.56 -19.13
CA SER A 443 6.32 25.00 -19.96
C SER A 443 6.83 25.59 -21.29
N GLY A 444 6.89 24.74 -22.30
CA GLY A 444 7.00 25.07 -23.71
C GLY A 444 5.77 24.49 -24.39
N ASN A 445 4.77 25.37 -24.60
CA ASN A 445 3.56 25.19 -25.41
C ASN A 445 3.02 23.77 -25.55
N TRP A 446 2.09 23.40 -24.68
CA TRP A 446 1.21 22.24 -24.88
C TRP A 446 -0.12 22.56 -25.57
N GLU A 447 -0.32 23.78 -26.10
CA GLU A 447 -1.40 24.05 -27.05
C GLU A 447 -0.99 23.65 -28.49
N ALA A 448 -0.75 22.35 -28.72
CA ALA A 448 -0.66 21.81 -30.08
C ALA A 448 -1.00 20.32 -30.23
N ALA A 449 -1.49 19.64 -29.17
CA ALA A 449 -1.85 18.22 -29.23
C ALA A 449 -3.31 17.93 -28.82
N ALA A 450 -4.19 18.92 -28.91
CA ALA A 450 -5.64 18.72 -28.93
C ALA A 450 -6.25 19.77 -29.87
N GLY A 451 -6.57 19.36 -31.11
CA GLY A 451 -7.34 20.16 -32.06
C GLY A 451 -6.56 20.62 -33.30
N LYS A 452 -6.40 19.72 -34.27
CA LYS A 452 -6.36 20.08 -35.70
C LYS A 452 -7.00 18.97 -36.53
N ASP A 453 -8.32 19.01 -36.61
CA ASP A 453 -9.04 18.76 -37.85
C ASP A 453 -9.94 19.97 -38.08
N GLY A 454 -9.70 20.71 -39.17
CA GLY A 454 -10.46 21.91 -39.51
C GLY A 454 -9.66 22.98 -40.24
N ASN A 455 -9.27 22.68 -41.48
CA ASN A 455 -9.04 23.57 -42.63
C ASN A 455 -8.50 25.01 -42.41
N ALA A 456 -7.30 25.23 -42.94
CA ALA A 456 -7.00 26.42 -43.74
C ALA A 456 -7.90 26.39 -45.01
N SER A 457 -8.38 27.48 -45.61
CA SER A 457 -7.82 28.83 -45.75
C SER A 457 -8.91 29.78 -46.25
N ASP A 458 -8.83 31.05 -45.82
CA ASP A 458 -9.12 32.35 -46.49
C ASP A 458 -9.93 32.35 -47.81
N ASP A 459 -10.87 33.28 -48.06
CA ASP A 459 -10.61 34.73 -48.11
C ASP A 459 -11.90 35.56 -48.29
N SER A 460 -11.88 36.82 -47.85
CA SER A 460 -12.71 37.98 -48.26
C SER A 460 -14.26 37.97 -48.14
N GLY A 461 -14.82 38.92 -47.40
CA GLY A 461 -16.17 39.49 -47.66
C GLY A 461 -16.07 40.83 -48.38
N PRO A 462 -17.15 41.63 -48.50
CA PRO A 462 -18.58 41.31 -48.36
C PRO A 462 -19.42 41.80 -49.57
N ASP A 463 -20.66 41.32 -49.76
CA ASP A 463 -21.83 42.17 -50.08
C ASP A 463 -23.13 41.40 -50.39
N SER A 464 -24.22 42.00 -49.91
CA SER A 464 -25.59 42.01 -50.46
C SER A 464 -26.50 40.76 -50.37
N ALA A 465 -27.55 40.94 -49.55
CA ALA A 465 -28.96 40.98 -49.95
C ALA A 465 -29.77 39.67 -50.22
N ILE A 466 -30.98 39.68 -49.63
CA ILE A 466 -32.26 39.04 -50.07
C ILE A 466 -32.35 37.51 -49.82
N SER A 467 -33.10 37.06 -48.82
CA SER A 467 -34.56 36.87 -48.65
C SER A 467 -35.09 35.49 -49.06
N SER A 468 -35.96 35.02 -48.18
CA SER A 468 -37.21 34.28 -48.40
C SER A 468 -37.17 32.84 -48.92
N ASP A 469 -38.02 32.05 -48.26
CA ASP A 469 -38.83 30.95 -48.79
C ASP A 469 -38.10 29.62 -49.05
N GLU A 470 -38.69 28.44 -48.88
CA GLU A 470 -39.89 27.88 -48.26
C GLU A 470 -39.79 26.37 -48.61
N LEU A 471 -40.66 25.54 -48.05
CA LEU A 471 -41.05 24.19 -48.51
C LEU A 471 -40.07 23.04 -48.21
N GLU A 472 -40.40 22.09 -47.33
CA GLU A 472 -41.49 21.09 -47.35
C GLU A 472 -41.11 19.75 -48.02
N LEU A 473 -41.55 18.68 -47.34
CA LEU A 473 -42.03 17.39 -47.87
C LEU A 473 -40.94 16.36 -48.28
N GLU A 474 -40.85 15.26 -47.51
CA GLU A 474 -41.45 13.93 -47.80
C GLU A 474 -40.44 13.05 -48.58
N ASP A 475 -40.32 11.73 -48.46
CA ASP A 475 -41.06 10.70 -47.76
C ASP A 475 -40.25 9.38 -47.82
N THR A 476 -40.65 8.42 -47.00
CA THR A 476 -40.67 6.96 -47.24
C THR A 476 -39.42 6.04 -47.20
N ARG A 477 -39.63 4.99 -46.38
CA ARG A 477 -39.35 3.53 -46.57
C ARG A 477 -37.89 3.08 -46.43
N GLN A 478 -37.54 1.89 -45.92
CA GLN A 478 -38.18 0.73 -45.27
C GLN A 478 -36.97 -0.14 -44.80
N ALA A 479 -36.91 -0.62 -43.56
CA ALA A 479 -37.13 -2.02 -43.16
C ALA A 479 -36.06 -3.03 -43.65
N GLY A 480 -35.43 -3.74 -42.71
CA GLY A 480 -34.48 -4.82 -42.98
C GLY A 480 -33.83 -5.38 -41.72
N ASP A 481 -34.67 -5.97 -40.88
CA ASP A 481 -34.34 -6.80 -39.70
C ASP A 481 -33.70 -8.13 -40.14
N ILE A 482 -32.54 -8.54 -39.61
CA ILE A 482 -32.11 -9.95 -39.55
C ILE A 482 -31.32 -10.21 -38.26
N THR A 483 -31.88 -11.08 -37.45
CA THR A 483 -31.38 -11.68 -36.22
C THR A 483 -30.65 -13.01 -36.47
N SER A 484 -29.90 -13.43 -35.45
CA SER A 484 -29.50 -14.81 -35.08
C SER A 484 -28.38 -15.48 -35.87
N GLN A 485 -27.28 -15.80 -35.18
CA GLN A 485 -27.17 -16.98 -34.31
C GLN A 485 -26.27 -16.71 -33.12
#